data_AF-A0A2T7G153-F1
#
_entry.id   AF-A0A2T7G153-F1
#
_cell.length_a   1.000
_cell.length_b   1.000
_cell.length_c   1.000
_cell.angle_alpha   90.00
_cell.angle_beta   90.00
_cell.angle_gamma   90.00
#
_symmetry.space_group_name_H-M   'P 1'
#
loop_
_entity.id
_entity.type
_entity.pdbx_description
1 polymer ?
#
loop_
_entity_poly.entity_id
_entity_poly.type
_entity_poly.pdbx_seq_one_letter_code
_entity_poly.pdbx_strand_id
1 'polypeptide(L)'
;MATDTAHKTARLYRMVMPEHTCPYGLKSKDLLERNGYTVEDHHLTTREETDAFKAKHKVETTPQTFIRDERIGGHDALREYFGEEVKDEDATSYQPVIAIFAVAALMALGLSWAFFEDLFTLRAFEWFLAISMCFLATQKLQDIESFSTMFLNYDLLAQRWVRYGYLYPFGEATSGILMVAGALVWISAPIALFIGTIGAVSVFKAVYIDKRELKCACVGGNSNVPLGFVSLTENLMMIFMGLWMPARALGWF
;
A
#
# COMPACT_ATOMS: atom_id res chain seq x y z
N MET A 1 -42.24 13.85 -26.19
CA MET A 1 -41.03 13.06 -26.54
C MET A 1 -40.91 11.97 -25.50
N ALA A 2 -41.29 10.74 -25.87
CA ALA A 2 -41.19 9.57 -25.00
C ALA A 2 -39.73 9.12 -24.97
N THR A 3 -39.09 9.17 -23.81
CA THR A 3 -37.79 8.52 -23.58
C THR A 3 -38.03 7.02 -23.55
N ASP A 4 -37.63 6.37 -24.64
CA ASP A 4 -37.60 4.92 -24.79
C ASP A 4 -36.73 4.31 -23.69
N THR A 5 -37.36 3.84 -22.61
CA THR A 5 -36.74 2.96 -21.62
C THR A 5 -36.57 1.58 -22.24
N ALA A 6 -35.73 1.49 -23.27
CA ALA A 6 -35.16 0.21 -23.66
C ALA A 6 -34.43 -0.33 -22.43
N HIS A 7 -34.88 -1.48 -21.92
CA HIS A 7 -34.20 -2.20 -20.86
C HIS A 7 -32.70 -2.22 -21.16
N LYS A 8 -31.90 -1.58 -20.30
CA LYS A 8 -30.45 -1.46 -20.50
C LYS A 8 -29.86 -2.86 -20.28
N THR A 9 -29.78 -3.67 -21.32
CA THR A 9 -29.19 -5.02 -21.22
C THR A 9 -27.71 -4.97 -21.58
N ALA A 10 -26.89 -5.63 -20.77
CA ALA A 10 -25.46 -5.83 -21.01
C ALA A 10 -25.14 -7.32 -21.01
N ARG A 11 -24.36 -7.78 -21.99
CA ARG A 11 -23.85 -9.14 -22.06
C ARG A 11 -22.45 -9.16 -21.45
N LEU A 12 -22.26 -10.01 -20.44
CA LEU A 12 -20.97 -10.18 -19.77
C LEU A 12 -20.48 -11.60 -19.96
N TYR A 13 -19.32 -11.77 -20.57
CA TYR A 13 -18.66 -13.06 -20.70
C TYR A 13 -17.53 -13.15 -19.67
N ARG A 14 -17.63 -14.07 -18.72
CA ARG A 14 -16.64 -14.24 -17.65
C ARG A 14 -16.34 -15.70 -17.37
N MET A 15 -15.12 -15.98 -16.90
CA MET A 15 -14.74 -17.34 -16.50
C MET A 15 -15.41 -17.72 -15.18
N VAL A 16 -16.08 -18.88 -15.18
CA VAL A 16 -16.65 -19.52 -13.99
C VAL A 16 -16.37 -21.00 -14.10
N MET A 17 -15.24 -21.43 -13.52
CA MET A 17 -14.86 -22.84 -13.48
C MET A 17 -14.99 -23.34 -12.03
N PRO A 18 -15.15 -24.65 -11.78
CA PRO A 18 -15.34 -25.20 -10.43
C PRO A 18 -14.27 -24.76 -9.43
N GLU A 19 -13.02 -24.59 -9.89
CA GLU A 19 -11.88 -24.19 -9.06
C GLU A 19 -11.40 -22.75 -9.32
N HIS A 20 -12.08 -21.98 -10.18
CA HIS A 20 -11.64 -20.64 -10.56
C HIS A 20 -12.80 -19.66 -10.70
N THR A 21 -12.88 -18.71 -9.78
CA THR A 21 -13.79 -17.58 -9.84
C THR A 21 -13.05 -16.34 -10.34
N CYS A 22 -13.49 -15.77 -11.47
CA CYS A 22 -12.90 -14.56 -12.03
C CYS A 22 -13.26 -13.31 -11.20
N PRO A 23 -12.32 -12.67 -10.48
CA PRO A 23 -12.63 -11.51 -9.63
C PRO A 23 -13.09 -10.31 -10.45
N TYR A 24 -12.42 -10.02 -11.56
CA TYR A 24 -12.80 -8.93 -12.47
C TYR A 24 -14.14 -9.17 -13.13
N GLY A 25 -14.52 -10.43 -13.40
CA GLY A 25 -15.85 -10.77 -13.89
C GLY A 25 -16.95 -10.40 -12.92
N LEU A 26 -16.76 -10.69 -11.63
CA LEU A 26 -17.70 -10.29 -10.58
C LEU A 26 -17.76 -8.76 -10.42
N LYS A 27 -16.61 -8.07 -10.43
CA LYS A 27 -16.57 -6.61 -10.36
C LYS A 27 -17.27 -5.94 -11.55
N SER A 28 -17.10 -6.46 -12.77
CA SER A 28 -17.80 -5.96 -13.95
C SER A 28 -19.31 -6.20 -13.87
N LYS A 29 -19.74 -7.35 -13.36
CA LYS A 29 -21.16 -7.65 -13.13
C LYS A 29 -21.80 -6.65 -12.16
N ASP A 30 -21.18 -6.48 -11.00
CA ASP A 30 -21.63 -5.53 -9.97
C ASP A 30 -21.64 -4.08 -10.49
N LEU A 31 -20.63 -3.67 -11.26
CA LEU A 31 -20.58 -2.33 -11.87
C LEU A 31 -21.72 -2.09 -12.86
N LEU A 32 -22.04 -3.08 -13.70
CA LEU A 32 -23.18 -3.01 -14.62
C LEU A 32 -24.51 -2.92 -13.86
N GLU A 33 -24.71 -3.76 -12.85
CA GLU A 33 -25.94 -3.80 -12.04
C GLU A 33 -26.16 -2.47 -11.30
N ARG A 34 -25.11 -1.87 -10.71
CA ARG A 34 -25.17 -0.55 -10.04
C ARG A 34 -25.51 0.60 -11.00
N ASN A 35 -25.12 0.49 -12.27
CA ASN A 35 -25.47 1.47 -13.30
C ASN A 35 -26.85 1.21 -13.95
N GLY A 36 -27.64 0.29 -13.38
CA GLY A 36 -29.02 0.01 -13.79
C GLY A 36 -29.13 -0.88 -15.02
N TYR A 37 -28.10 -1.67 -15.34
CA TYR A 37 -28.16 -2.66 -16.43
C TYR A 37 -28.67 -4.02 -15.92
N THR A 38 -29.48 -4.68 -16.76
CA THR A 38 -29.76 -6.10 -16.64
C THR A 38 -28.62 -6.89 -17.28
N VAL A 39 -27.92 -7.72 -16.50
CA VAL A 39 -26.73 -8.43 -16.97
C VAL A 39 -27.07 -9.83 -17.45
N GLU A 40 -26.87 -10.09 -18.74
CA GLU A 40 -26.81 -11.42 -19.33
C GLU A 40 -25.43 -12.03 -19.04
N ASP A 41 -25.35 -12.80 -17.95
CA ASP A 41 -24.12 -13.38 -17.41
C ASP A 41 -23.78 -14.71 -18.10
N HIS A 42 -22.93 -14.65 -19.13
CA HIS A 42 -22.44 -15.80 -19.88
C HIS A 42 -21.16 -16.37 -19.24
N HIS A 43 -21.26 -17.60 -18.73
CA HIS A 43 -20.15 -18.27 -18.06
C HIS A 43 -19.33 -19.08 -19.06
N LEU A 44 -18.03 -18.80 -19.09
CA LEU A 44 -17.04 -19.63 -19.76
C LEU A 44 -16.55 -20.67 -18.74
N THR A 45 -16.97 -21.91 -18.91
CA THR A 45 -16.85 -22.97 -17.90
C THR A 45 -15.65 -23.89 -18.12
N THR A 46 -15.04 -23.84 -19.31
CA THR A 46 -13.82 -24.58 -19.63
C THR A 46 -12.73 -23.66 -20.18
N ARG A 47 -11.48 -24.15 -20.17
CA ARG A 47 -10.35 -23.43 -20.74
C ARG A 47 -10.46 -23.34 -22.25
N GLU A 48 -10.89 -24.43 -22.89
CA GLU A 48 -11.13 -24.49 -24.34
C GLU A 48 -12.20 -23.48 -24.76
N GLU A 49 -13.29 -23.35 -23.98
CA GLU A 49 -14.33 -22.37 -24.24
C GLU A 49 -13.81 -20.93 -24.10
N THR A 50 -12.98 -20.69 -23.08
CA THR A 50 -12.34 -19.40 -22.85
C THR A 50 -11.39 -19.04 -23.99
N ASP A 51 -10.55 -19.96 -24.42
CA ASP A 51 -9.58 -19.74 -25.50
C ASP A 51 -10.29 -19.59 -26.85
N ALA A 52 -11.35 -20.35 -27.11
CA ALA A 52 -12.20 -20.19 -28.28
C ALA A 52 -12.90 -18.82 -28.29
N PHE A 53 -13.40 -18.35 -27.14
CA PHE A 53 -13.99 -17.03 -27.00
C PHE A 53 -12.95 -15.92 -27.28
N LYS A 54 -11.76 -16.04 -26.69
CA LYS A 54 -10.64 -15.11 -26.91
C LYS A 54 -10.25 -15.02 -28.38
N ALA A 55 -10.11 -16.17 -29.05
CA ALA A 55 -9.79 -16.24 -30.47
C ALA A 55 -10.90 -15.64 -31.34
N LYS A 56 -12.17 -15.97 -31.05
CA LYS A 56 -13.34 -15.46 -31.79
C LYS A 56 -13.46 -13.94 -31.70
N HIS A 57 -13.25 -13.37 -30.52
CA HIS A 57 -13.41 -11.94 -30.27
C HIS A 57 -12.09 -11.14 -30.37
N LYS A 58 -10.98 -11.81 -30.70
CA LYS A 58 -9.62 -11.24 -30.78
C LYS A 58 -9.27 -10.43 -29.53
N VAL A 59 -9.44 -11.05 -28.36
CA VAL A 59 -9.13 -10.47 -27.04
C VAL A 59 -8.14 -11.37 -26.31
N GLU A 60 -7.24 -10.77 -25.54
CA GLU A 60 -6.27 -11.53 -24.75
C GLU A 60 -6.82 -11.95 -23.38
N THR A 61 -7.79 -11.19 -22.86
CA THR A 61 -8.28 -11.31 -21.49
C THR A 61 -9.80 -11.48 -21.43
N THR A 62 -10.26 -12.06 -20.33
CA THR A 62 -11.66 -12.08 -19.90
C THR A 62 -11.70 -11.52 -18.46
N PRO A 63 -12.78 -10.87 -18.02
CA PRO A 63 -14.10 -10.78 -18.66
C PRO A 63 -14.15 -9.83 -19.86
N GLN A 64 -15.20 -9.95 -20.66
CA GLN A 64 -15.52 -9.00 -21.73
C GLN A 64 -16.98 -8.57 -21.63
N THR A 65 -17.21 -7.26 -21.70
CA THR A 65 -18.52 -6.63 -21.59
C THR A 65 -18.98 -6.10 -22.95
N PHE A 66 -20.22 -6.38 -23.29
CA PHE A 66 -20.90 -5.88 -24.49
C PHE A 66 -22.18 -5.18 -24.06
N ILE A 67 -22.36 -3.94 -24.52
CA ILE A 67 -23.59 -3.18 -24.29
C ILE A 67 -24.23 -2.97 -25.66
N ARG A 68 -25.49 -3.41 -25.81
CA ARG A 68 -26.12 -3.56 -27.14
C ARG A 68 -25.23 -4.46 -28.01
N ASP A 69 -24.75 -4.00 -29.15
CA ASP A 69 -23.86 -4.72 -30.06
C ASP A 69 -22.41 -4.19 -30.08
N GLU A 70 -22.08 -3.27 -29.18
CA GLU A 70 -20.75 -2.70 -29.07
C GLU A 70 -19.95 -3.42 -27.97
N ARG A 71 -18.70 -3.80 -28.31
CA ARG A 71 -17.76 -4.36 -27.34
C ARG A 71 -17.11 -3.22 -26.56
N ILE A 72 -17.47 -3.08 -25.29
CA ILE A 72 -16.85 -2.12 -24.38
C ILE A 72 -15.45 -2.57 -23.99
N GLY A 73 -15.29 -3.85 -23.64
CA GLY A 73 -13.98 -4.42 -23.31
C GLY A 73 -13.94 -5.09 -21.94
N GLY A 74 -12.75 -5.11 -21.33
CA GLY A 74 -12.52 -5.65 -19.99
C GLY A 74 -13.10 -4.78 -18.87
N HIS A 75 -12.69 -5.06 -17.64
CA HIS A 75 -13.18 -4.31 -16.48
C HIS A 75 -12.77 -2.83 -16.52
N ASP A 76 -11.54 -2.51 -16.91
CA ASP A 76 -11.06 -1.12 -16.94
C ASP A 76 -11.76 -0.29 -18.03
N ALA A 77 -11.90 -0.85 -19.24
CA ALA A 77 -12.67 -0.21 -20.30
C ALA A 77 -14.15 0.01 -19.91
N LEU A 78 -14.72 -0.89 -19.10
CA LEU A 78 -16.07 -0.71 -18.56
C LEU A 78 -16.14 0.43 -17.53
N ARG A 79 -15.10 0.60 -16.71
CA ARG A 79 -14.99 1.73 -15.77
C ARG A 79 -14.88 3.06 -16.52
N GLU A 80 -14.02 3.11 -17.54
CA GLU A 80 -13.93 4.26 -18.46
C GLU A 80 -15.26 4.59 -19.12
N TYR A 81 -16.01 3.58 -19.59
CA TYR A 81 -17.32 3.77 -20.21
C TYR A 81 -18.32 4.45 -19.27
N PHE A 82 -18.26 4.17 -17.97
CA PHE A 82 -19.09 4.81 -16.95
C PHE A 82 -18.50 6.13 -16.42
N GLY A 83 -17.39 6.61 -16.98
CA GLY A 83 -16.73 7.84 -16.55
C GLY A 83 -16.01 7.72 -15.21
N GLU A 84 -15.73 6.49 -14.74
CA GLU A 84 -14.84 6.30 -13.60
C GLU A 84 -13.39 6.52 -14.02
N GLU A 85 -12.61 7.15 -13.14
CA GLU A 85 -11.16 7.23 -13.32
C GLU A 85 -10.54 5.82 -13.22
N VAL A 86 -9.99 5.34 -14.33
CA VAL A 86 -9.08 4.20 -14.35
C VAL A 86 -7.71 4.76 -13.95
N LYS A 87 -7.25 4.39 -12.76
CA LYS A 87 -5.92 4.75 -12.29
C LYS A 87 -4.91 4.07 -13.20
N ASP A 88 -4.00 4.83 -13.78
CA ASP A 88 -2.78 4.27 -14.38
C ASP A 88 -2.10 3.38 -13.35
N GLU A 89 -1.65 2.19 -13.78
CA GLU A 89 -0.96 1.23 -12.90
C GLU A 89 0.33 1.82 -12.30
N ASP A 90 0.87 2.89 -12.88
CA ASP A 90 2.04 3.65 -12.39
C ASP A 90 1.71 4.97 -11.68
N ALA A 91 0.43 5.33 -11.55
CA ALA A 91 0.04 6.57 -10.87
C ALA A 91 0.48 6.56 -9.40
N THR A 92 1.05 7.69 -8.95
CA THR A 92 1.46 7.85 -7.56
C THR A 92 0.26 7.74 -6.61
N SER A 93 0.42 6.97 -5.53
CA SER A 93 -0.66 6.74 -4.56
C SER A 93 -0.15 6.87 -3.13
N TYR A 94 -0.70 7.83 -2.37
CA TYR A 94 -0.42 8.00 -0.94
C TYR A 94 -1.42 7.28 -0.05
N GLN A 95 -2.47 6.66 -0.63
CA GLN A 95 -3.53 6.01 0.12
C GLN A 95 -3.02 4.94 1.11
N PRO A 96 -2.06 4.06 0.76
CA PRO A 96 -1.52 3.09 1.72
C PRO A 96 -0.84 3.75 2.92
N VAL A 97 -0.08 4.82 2.68
CA VAL A 97 0.64 5.56 3.72
C VAL A 97 -0.35 6.25 4.65
N ILE A 98 -1.32 6.98 4.09
CA ILE A 98 -2.35 7.67 4.85
C ILE A 98 -3.12 6.67 5.72
N ALA A 99 -3.47 5.50 5.18
CA ALA A 99 -4.14 4.45 5.95
C ALA A 99 -3.30 3.97 7.14
N ILE A 100 -2.00 3.70 6.94
CA ILE A 100 -1.09 3.27 8.01
C ILE A 100 -1.02 4.30 9.13
N PHE A 101 -0.75 5.56 8.79
CA PHE A 101 -0.63 6.63 9.80
C PHE A 101 -1.97 6.94 10.47
N ALA A 102 -3.08 6.95 9.73
CA ALA A 102 -4.40 7.19 10.32
C ALA A 102 -4.80 6.09 11.31
N VAL A 103 -4.61 4.81 10.95
CA VAL A 103 -4.91 3.69 11.85
C VAL A 103 -3.98 3.71 13.07
N ALA A 104 -2.68 3.97 12.89
CA ALA A 104 -1.75 4.11 14.00
C ALA A 104 -2.13 5.25 14.96
N ALA A 105 -2.55 6.40 14.42
CA ALA A 105 -3.00 7.55 15.23
C ALA A 105 -4.26 7.21 16.04
N LEU A 106 -5.26 6.59 15.40
CA LEU A 106 -6.48 6.17 16.08
C LEU A 106 -6.21 5.12 17.17
N MET A 107 -5.30 4.18 16.92
CA MET A 107 -4.87 3.21 17.94
C MET A 107 -4.18 3.90 19.12
N ALA A 108 -3.27 4.83 18.85
CA ALA A 108 -2.56 5.55 19.90
C ALA A 108 -3.49 6.41 20.77
N LEU A 109 -4.44 7.11 20.15
CA LEU A 109 -5.48 7.86 20.86
C LEU A 109 -6.40 6.93 21.66
N GLY A 110 -6.80 5.80 21.08
CA GLY A 110 -7.62 4.79 21.76
C GLY A 110 -6.92 4.20 22.99
N LEU A 111 -5.62 3.89 22.87
CA LEU A 111 -4.80 3.45 24.01
C LEU A 111 -4.66 4.56 25.05
N SER A 112 -4.42 5.80 24.63
CA SER A 112 -4.32 6.94 25.57
C SER A 112 -5.60 7.10 26.38
N TRP A 113 -6.75 7.07 25.69
CA TRP A 113 -8.04 7.14 26.35
C TRP A 113 -8.29 5.96 27.30
N ALA A 114 -7.93 4.74 26.89
CA ALA A 114 -8.13 3.55 27.71
C ALA A 114 -7.28 3.52 29.00
N PHE A 115 -6.07 4.09 28.99
CA PHE A 115 -5.16 4.04 30.14
C PHE A 115 -5.13 5.34 30.97
N PHE A 116 -5.40 6.49 30.37
CA PHE A 116 -5.26 7.79 31.00
C PHE A 116 -6.57 8.59 31.06
N GLU A 117 -7.66 8.09 30.49
CA GLU A 117 -8.95 8.79 30.32
C GLU A 117 -8.83 10.13 29.55
N ASP A 118 -7.66 10.40 28.95
CA ASP A 118 -7.35 11.56 28.13
C ASP A 118 -6.85 11.10 26.77
N LEU A 119 -7.34 11.77 25.72
CA LEU A 119 -6.96 11.50 24.33
C LEU A 119 -5.58 12.09 24.02
N PHE A 120 -5.27 13.27 24.54
CA PHE A 120 -4.11 14.07 24.09
C PHE A 120 -2.99 14.06 25.12
N THR A 121 -2.34 12.91 25.26
CA THR A 121 -1.17 12.77 26.14
C THR A 121 0.14 12.74 25.34
N LEU A 122 1.26 13.09 25.99
CA LEU A 122 2.60 12.87 25.43
C LEU A 122 2.82 11.37 25.09
N ARG A 123 2.21 10.47 25.87
CA ARG A 123 2.28 9.03 25.63
C ARG A 123 1.51 8.62 24.37
N ALA A 124 0.39 9.26 24.07
CA ALA A 124 -0.33 9.07 22.81
C ALA A 124 0.55 9.41 21.61
N PHE A 125 1.30 10.51 21.67
CA PHE A 125 2.21 10.90 20.60
C PHE A 125 3.36 9.90 20.43
N GLU A 126 3.96 9.42 21.52
CA GLU A 126 4.99 8.37 21.47
C GLU A 126 4.44 7.06 20.87
N TRP A 127 3.25 6.63 21.29
CA TRP A 127 2.60 5.44 20.76
C TRP A 127 2.25 5.59 19.29
N PHE A 128 1.80 6.75 18.84
CA PHE A 128 1.54 7.00 17.42
C PHE A 128 2.79 6.72 16.58
N LEU A 129 3.92 7.34 16.94
CA LEU A 129 5.17 7.16 16.20
C LEU A 129 5.66 5.70 16.25
N ALA A 130 5.64 5.08 17.44
CA ALA A 130 6.11 3.71 17.62
C ALA A 130 5.24 2.68 16.88
N ILE A 131 3.91 2.84 16.90
CA ILE A 131 2.97 1.97 16.19
C ILE A 131 3.11 2.16 14.67
N SER A 132 3.27 3.40 14.19
CA SER A 132 3.56 3.65 12.77
C SER A 132 4.83 2.93 12.31
N MET A 133 5.90 2.99 13.11
CA MET A 133 7.14 2.23 12.82
C MET A 133 6.88 0.72 12.77
N CYS A 134 6.11 0.16 13.71
CA CYS A 134 5.76 -1.26 13.67
C CYS A 134 5.00 -1.64 12.39
N PHE A 135 4.05 -0.81 11.95
CA PHE A 135 3.31 -1.07 10.71
C PHE A 135 4.20 -0.99 9.47
N LEU A 136 5.04 0.03 9.36
CA LEU A 136 5.97 0.16 8.23
C LEU A 136 6.99 -0.98 8.21
N ALA A 137 7.55 -1.34 9.36
CA ALA A 137 8.42 -2.51 9.48
C ALA A 137 7.71 -3.81 9.07
N THR A 138 6.43 -3.98 9.42
CA THR A 138 5.63 -5.13 9.00
C THR A 138 5.50 -5.20 7.47
N GLN A 139 5.26 -4.08 6.79
CA GLN A 139 5.20 -4.04 5.33
C GLN A 139 6.53 -4.44 4.68
N LYS A 140 7.65 -4.02 5.27
CA LYS A 140 9.01 -4.40 4.81
C LYS A 140 9.28 -5.89 5.04
N LEU A 141 8.77 -6.45 6.13
CA LEU A 141 8.93 -7.87 6.48
C LEU A 141 8.06 -8.82 5.66
N GLN A 142 6.93 -8.35 5.11
CA GLN A 142 6.05 -9.18 4.27
C GLN A 142 6.73 -9.66 2.99
N ASP A 143 7.58 -8.83 2.38
CA ASP A 143 8.38 -9.17 1.21
C ASP A 143 9.77 -8.53 1.32
N ILE A 144 10.64 -9.20 2.09
CA ILE A 144 12.00 -8.73 2.37
C ILE A 144 12.85 -8.68 1.09
N GLU A 145 12.62 -9.59 0.15
CA GLU A 145 13.41 -9.64 -1.09
C GLU A 145 13.12 -8.43 -1.97
N SER A 146 11.83 -8.13 -2.17
CA SER A 146 11.43 -6.96 -2.93
C SER A 146 11.81 -5.65 -2.21
N PHE A 147 11.65 -5.60 -0.87
CA PHE A 147 12.12 -4.48 -0.06
C PHE A 147 13.61 -4.24 -0.25
N SER A 148 14.45 -5.26 -0.02
CA SER A 148 15.91 -5.12 -0.06
C SER A 148 16.40 -4.71 -1.45
N THR A 149 15.79 -5.25 -2.51
CA THR A 149 16.09 -4.88 -3.89
C THR A 149 15.81 -3.40 -4.15
N MET A 150 14.65 -2.89 -3.71
CA MET A 150 14.34 -1.46 -3.86
C MET A 150 15.19 -0.57 -2.96
N PHE A 151 15.48 -1.02 -1.74
CA PHE A 151 16.26 -0.29 -0.75
C PHE A 151 17.70 -0.03 -1.22
N LEU A 152 18.29 -1.00 -1.95
CA LEU A 152 19.62 -0.85 -2.57
C LEU A 152 19.71 0.29 -3.59
N ASN A 153 18.59 0.73 -4.18
CA ASN A 153 18.63 1.78 -5.20
C ASN A 153 19.01 3.16 -4.63
N TYR A 154 18.89 3.37 -3.32
CA TYR A 154 19.16 4.66 -2.68
C TYR A 154 19.91 4.58 -1.35
N ASP A 155 19.84 3.48 -0.60
CA ASP A 155 20.51 3.41 0.70
C ASP A 155 22.01 3.19 0.59
N LEU A 156 22.79 4.15 1.11
CA LEU A 156 24.25 4.18 0.99
C LEU A 156 24.92 3.01 1.73
N LEU A 157 24.38 2.59 2.88
CA LEU A 157 24.95 1.47 3.63
C LEU A 157 24.56 0.13 3.00
N ALA A 158 23.32 -0.01 2.54
CA ALA A 158 22.86 -1.20 1.84
C ALA A 158 23.67 -1.43 0.55
N GLN A 159 23.95 -0.37 -0.21
CA GLN A 159 24.80 -0.44 -1.40
C GLN A 159 26.21 -0.97 -1.10
N ARG A 160 26.75 -0.65 0.08
CA ARG A 160 28.07 -1.11 0.51
C ARG A 160 28.03 -2.51 1.13
N TRP A 161 26.95 -2.86 1.82
CA TRP A 161 26.77 -4.14 2.48
C TRP A 161 25.33 -4.63 2.29
N VAL A 162 25.10 -5.42 1.25
CA VAL A 162 23.75 -5.89 0.86
C VAL A 162 22.97 -6.56 2.00
N ARG A 163 23.65 -7.32 2.87
CA ARG A 163 23.00 -7.97 4.03
C ARG A 163 22.37 -6.99 5.01
N TYR A 164 22.84 -5.73 5.06
CA TYR A 164 22.19 -4.69 5.85
C TYR A 164 20.74 -4.47 5.41
N GLY A 165 20.45 -4.51 4.10
CA GLY A 165 19.08 -4.38 3.58
C GLY A 165 18.14 -5.47 4.09
N TYR A 166 18.64 -6.68 4.36
CA TYR A 166 17.86 -7.76 4.96
C TYR A 166 17.67 -7.60 6.47
N LEU A 167 18.63 -6.97 7.16
CA LEU A 167 18.57 -6.75 8.61
C LEU A 167 17.77 -5.51 9.01
N TYR A 168 17.69 -4.51 8.12
CA TYR A 168 17.03 -3.23 8.38
C TYR A 168 15.58 -3.37 8.87
N PRO A 169 14.69 -4.15 8.23
CA PRO A 169 13.31 -4.30 8.67
C PRO A 169 13.18 -4.88 10.09
N PHE A 170 14.09 -5.77 10.47
CA PHE A 170 14.12 -6.35 11.82
C PHE A 170 14.59 -5.32 12.85
N GLY A 171 15.58 -4.50 12.52
CA GLY A 171 16.05 -3.42 13.39
C GLY A 171 14.95 -2.39 13.66
N GLU A 172 14.20 -2.02 12.63
CA GLU A 172 13.06 -1.12 12.74
C GLU A 172 11.89 -1.73 13.53
N ALA A 173 11.52 -2.98 13.25
CA ALA A 173 10.48 -3.69 14.00
C ALA A 173 10.85 -3.78 15.49
N THR A 174 12.09 -4.18 15.79
CA THR A 174 12.60 -4.27 17.16
C THR A 174 12.54 -2.91 17.86
N SER A 175 12.98 -1.86 17.17
CA SER A 175 12.94 -0.51 17.73
C SER A 175 11.52 -0.05 18.03
N GLY A 176 10.59 -0.21 17.07
CA GLY A 176 9.19 0.15 17.24
C GLY A 176 8.52 -0.61 18.39
N ILE A 177 8.69 -1.94 18.46
CA ILE A 177 8.09 -2.78 19.50
C ILE A 177 8.59 -2.37 20.90
N LEU A 178 9.90 -2.18 21.06
CA LEU A 178 10.48 -1.75 22.34
C LEU A 178 10.02 -0.33 22.73
N MET A 179 9.89 0.57 21.75
CA MET A 179 9.39 1.92 21.98
C MET A 179 7.91 1.94 22.38
N VAL A 180 7.05 1.10 21.78
CA VAL A 180 5.65 0.91 22.21
C VAL A 180 5.60 0.47 23.67
N ALA A 181 6.41 -0.53 24.02
CA ALA A 181 6.52 -1.03 25.39
C ALA A 181 7.08 0.02 26.36
N GLY A 182 7.82 1.02 25.87
CA GLY A 182 8.61 1.92 26.72
C GLY A 182 9.73 1.19 27.47
N ALA A 183 10.16 0.03 26.97
CA ALA A 183 11.11 -0.86 27.64
C ALA A 183 12.40 -0.94 26.83
N LEU A 184 13.53 -1.22 27.51
CA LEU A 184 14.85 -1.38 26.89
C LEU A 184 15.21 -0.24 25.91
N VAL A 185 14.88 0.99 26.28
CA VAL A 185 15.11 2.19 25.45
C VAL A 185 16.59 2.33 25.09
N TRP A 186 17.50 1.88 25.96
CA TRP A 186 18.93 1.84 25.71
C TRP A 186 19.34 0.91 24.56
N ILE A 187 18.48 -0.04 24.14
CA ILE A 187 18.66 -0.88 22.95
C ILE A 187 17.94 -0.24 21.76
N SER A 188 16.68 0.14 21.93
CA SER A 188 15.85 0.63 20.81
C SER A 188 16.35 1.97 20.26
N ALA A 189 16.84 2.87 21.13
CA ALA A 189 17.27 4.19 20.72
C ALA A 189 18.55 4.16 19.86
N PRO A 190 19.64 3.46 20.23
CA PRO A 190 20.81 3.35 19.35
C PRO A 190 20.49 2.72 17.99
N ILE A 191 19.62 1.69 17.96
CA ILE A 191 19.22 1.06 16.69
C ILE A 191 18.48 2.07 15.82
N ALA A 192 17.44 2.72 16.34
CA ALA A 192 16.64 3.72 15.63
C ALA A 192 17.48 4.91 15.15
N LEU A 193 18.38 5.42 15.99
CA LEU A 193 19.30 6.51 15.63
C LEU A 193 20.24 6.10 14.51
N PHE A 194 20.83 4.92 14.59
CA PHE A 194 21.77 4.45 13.59
C PHE A 194 21.11 4.28 12.22
N ILE A 195 20.03 3.49 12.17
CA ILE A 195 19.35 3.21 10.89
C ILE A 195 18.62 4.45 10.36
N GLY A 196 18.03 5.27 11.23
CA GLY A 196 17.34 6.49 10.86
C GLY A 196 18.30 7.57 10.34
N THR A 197 19.46 7.74 10.95
CA THR A 197 20.47 8.72 10.48
C THR A 197 21.01 8.33 9.11
N ILE A 198 21.38 7.05 8.94
CA ILE A 198 21.87 6.55 7.65
C ILE A 198 20.78 6.69 6.59
N GLY A 199 19.56 6.25 6.87
CA GLY A 199 18.44 6.33 5.96
C GLY A 199 18.08 7.78 5.60
N ALA A 200 18.09 8.72 6.56
CA ALA A 200 17.86 10.13 6.30
C ALA A 200 18.91 10.71 5.34
N VAL A 201 20.20 10.43 5.57
CA VAL A 201 21.28 10.89 4.69
C VAL A 201 21.17 10.25 3.30
N SER A 202 20.86 8.95 3.23
CA SER A 202 20.64 8.21 1.98
C SER A 202 19.51 8.82 1.15
N VAL A 203 18.33 9.03 1.76
CA VAL A 203 17.16 9.60 1.08
C VAL A 203 17.41 11.05 0.70
N PHE A 204 18.02 11.84 1.59
CA PHE A 204 18.35 13.24 1.31
C PHE A 204 19.25 13.34 0.07
N LYS A 205 20.32 12.53 0.01
CA LYS A 205 21.19 12.48 -1.16
C LYS A 205 20.43 12.05 -2.41
N ALA A 206 19.71 10.92 -2.36
CA ALA A 206 19.05 10.37 -3.54
C ALA A 206 17.98 11.30 -4.14
N VAL A 207 17.23 12.01 -3.30
CA VAL A 207 16.07 12.80 -3.70
C VAL A 207 16.45 14.26 -3.94
N TYR A 208 17.22 14.89 -3.04
CA TYR A 208 17.50 16.32 -3.12
C TYR A 208 18.78 16.65 -3.89
N ILE A 209 19.77 15.76 -3.87
CA ILE A 209 21.04 15.95 -4.59
C ILE A 209 20.96 15.28 -5.96
N ASP A 210 20.68 13.97 -5.98
CA ASP A 210 20.70 13.17 -7.21
C ASP A 210 19.39 13.29 -8.02
N LYS A 211 18.36 13.96 -7.48
CA LYS A 211 17.04 14.19 -8.10
C LYS A 211 16.41 12.93 -8.72
N ARG A 212 16.56 11.78 -8.05
CA ARG A 212 16.02 10.51 -8.54
C ARG A 212 14.53 10.39 -8.19
N GLU A 213 13.72 10.06 -9.18
CA GLU A 213 12.33 9.66 -8.98
C GLU A 213 12.27 8.17 -8.65
N LEU A 214 12.19 7.85 -7.36
CA LEU A 214 12.19 6.47 -6.86
C LEU A 214 10.89 6.17 -6.10
N LYS A 215 10.42 4.92 -6.23
CA LYS A 215 9.33 4.36 -5.44
C LYS A 215 9.82 4.10 -4.00
N CYS A 216 8.95 4.33 -3.03
CA CYS A 216 9.22 4.21 -1.61
C CYS A 216 9.22 2.73 -1.20
N ALA A 217 10.33 2.25 -0.63
CA ALA A 217 10.38 0.88 -0.10
C ALA A 217 9.66 0.72 1.26
N CYS A 218 9.23 1.82 1.88
CA CYS A 218 8.68 1.80 3.24
C CYS A 218 7.32 1.10 3.36
N VAL A 219 6.59 0.97 2.26
CA VAL A 219 5.31 0.24 2.19
C VAL A 219 5.49 -1.12 1.48
N GLY A 220 6.73 -1.61 1.39
CA GLY A 220 7.07 -2.85 0.72
C GLY A 220 7.18 -2.73 -0.81
N GLY A 221 7.49 -3.87 -1.42
CA GLY A 221 7.81 -4.09 -2.84
C GLY A 221 6.89 -3.50 -3.91
N ASN A 222 5.62 -3.32 -3.58
CA ASN A 222 4.55 -3.23 -4.57
C ASN A 222 3.73 -1.93 -4.44
N SER A 223 4.35 -0.82 -4.07
CA SER A 223 3.66 0.46 -3.87
C SER A 223 4.19 1.55 -4.81
N ASN A 224 3.28 2.36 -5.37
CA ASN A 224 3.61 3.56 -6.15
C ASN A 224 3.72 4.80 -5.26
N VAL A 225 4.13 4.63 -4.01
CA VAL A 225 4.34 5.75 -3.09
C VAL A 225 5.67 6.41 -3.48
N PRO A 226 5.72 7.73 -3.69
CA PRO A 226 6.99 8.40 -3.96
C PRO A 226 7.87 8.40 -2.70
N LEU A 227 9.15 8.03 -2.85
CA LEU A 227 10.11 7.89 -1.75
C LEU A 227 10.30 9.17 -0.93
N GLY A 228 10.37 10.32 -1.61
CA GLY A 228 10.95 11.55 -1.09
C GLY A 228 10.43 12.00 0.27
N PHE A 229 9.22 12.54 0.31
CA PHE A 229 8.71 13.18 1.52
C PHE A 229 8.41 12.18 2.64
N VAL A 230 7.83 11.03 2.28
CA VAL A 230 7.37 10.03 3.27
C VAL A 230 8.56 9.37 3.96
N SER A 231 9.53 8.86 3.19
CA SER A 231 10.67 8.14 3.74
C SER A 231 11.61 9.08 4.52
N LEU A 232 11.78 10.33 4.07
CA LEU A 232 12.55 11.30 4.84
C LEU A 232 11.89 11.60 6.20
N THR A 233 10.58 11.84 6.20
CA THR A 233 9.83 12.11 7.44
C THR A 233 9.92 10.95 8.42
N GLU A 234 9.80 9.72 7.94
CA GLU A 234 9.95 8.51 8.75
C GLU A 234 11.34 8.41 9.39
N ASN A 235 12.41 8.55 8.60
CA ASN A 235 13.78 8.48 9.14
C ASN A 235 14.04 9.61 10.17
N LEU A 236 13.49 10.80 9.95
CA LEU A 236 13.56 11.90 10.92
C LEU A 236 12.77 11.60 12.20
N MET A 237 11.60 10.95 12.10
CA MET A 237 10.84 10.51 13.27
C MET A 237 11.60 9.46 14.08
N MET A 238 12.32 8.55 13.43
CA MET A 238 13.17 7.56 14.11
C MET A 238 14.32 8.21 14.86
N ILE A 239 14.98 9.20 14.25
CA ILE A 239 16.02 9.99 14.91
C ILE A 239 15.42 10.74 16.11
N PHE A 240 14.29 11.41 15.91
CA PHE A 240 13.59 12.14 16.97
C PHE A 240 13.26 11.23 18.15
N MET A 241 12.61 10.09 17.90
CA MET A 241 12.28 9.12 18.94
C MET A 241 13.52 8.53 19.63
N GLY A 242 14.57 8.28 18.84
CA GLY A 242 15.85 7.79 19.32
C GLY A 242 16.58 8.78 20.24
N LEU A 243 16.30 10.08 20.14
CA LEU A 243 16.79 11.09 21.09
C LEU A 243 15.81 11.32 22.24
N TRP A 244 14.52 11.38 21.93
CA TRP A 244 13.44 11.73 22.87
C TRP A 244 13.26 10.71 23.98
N MET A 245 13.10 9.44 23.62
CA MET A 245 12.82 8.36 24.58
C MET A 245 13.95 8.20 25.63
N PRO A 246 15.25 8.16 25.26
CA PRO A 246 16.30 8.09 26.26
C PRO A 246 16.44 9.38 27.08
N ALA A 247 16.23 10.56 26.50
CA ALA A 247 16.23 11.83 27.25
C ALA A 247 15.15 11.84 28.34
N ARG A 248 13.94 11.36 28.02
CA ARG A 248 12.85 11.17 28.99
C ARG A 248 13.20 10.11 30.04
N ALA A 249 13.78 8.99 29.63
CA ALA A 249 14.20 7.93 30.57
C ALA A 249 15.31 8.40 31.54
N LEU A 250 16.13 9.36 31.14
CA LEU A 250 17.16 10.00 31.96
C LEU A 250 16.63 11.18 32.81
N GLY A 251 15.32 11.48 32.73
CA GLY A 251 14.67 12.52 33.53
C GLY A 251 14.94 13.95 33.06
N TRP A 252 15.29 14.15 31.79
CA TRP A 252 15.48 15.50 31.23
C TRP A 252 14.16 16.25 30.99
N PHE A 253 13.03 15.52 30.90
CA PHE A 253 11.67 16.02 30.69
C PHE A 253 10.65 15.14 31.40
#